data_AF-A0A075GRM7-F1
#
_entry.id   AF-A0A075GRM7-F1
#
_cell.length_a   1.000
_cell.length_b   1.000
_cell.length_c   1.000
_cell.angle_alpha   90.00
_cell.angle_beta   90.00
_cell.angle_gamma   90.00
#
_symmetry.space_group_name_H-M   'P 1'
#
loop_
_entity.id
_entity.type
_entity.pdbx_description
1 polymer ?
#
loop_
_entity_poly.entity_id
_entity_poly.type
_entity_poly.pdbx_seq_one_letter_code
_entity_poly.pdbx_strand_id
1 'polypeptide(L)'
;MVKQISLDAWSLQHLTDLLKKGSRIVAKTNTPIVLYRQTMEEEDGSYEEIVCTLTNDYIVEQLIISGGMIVPAIKQQLVFRLDEFPDRLLRKSKDLFLETVELLEKKLE
;
A
#
# COMPACT_ATOMS: atom_id res chain seq x y z
N MET A 1 3.38 33.84 10.54
CA MET A 1 2.06 33.20 10.36
C MET A 1 2.30 31.74 10.03
N VAL A 2 2.11 30.84 11.01
CA VAL A 2 2.23 29.40 10.79
C VAL A 2 0.97 28.97 10.04
N LYS A 3 1.11 28.40 8.84
CA LYS A 3 -0.04 27.86 8.10
C LYS A 3 -0.64 26.76 8.97
N GLN A 4 -1.87 26.98 9.44
CA GLN A 4 -2.64 25.95 10.11
C GLN A 4 -3.01 24.92 9.04
N ILE A 5 -2.21 23.88 8.93
CA ILE A 5 -2.50 22.73 8.07
C ILE A 5 -3.59 21.93 8.79
N SER A 6 -4.67 21.55 8.09
CA SER A 6 -5.67 20.66 8.67
C SER A 6 -5.02 19.32 9.04
N LEU A 7 -5.55 18.64 10.06
CA LEU A 7 -5.03 17.33 10.48
C LEU A 7 -4.93 16.36 9.29
N ASP A 8 -5.93 16.37 8.41
CA ASP A 8 -5.97 15.53 7.20
C ASP A 8 -4.86 15.86 6.21
N ALA A 9 -4.58 17.14 5.96
CA ALA A 9 -3.53 17.54 5.05
C ALA A 9 -2.14 17.19 5.59
N TRP A 10 -1.95 17.25 6.91
CA TRP A 10 -0.71 16.80 7.55
C TRP A 10 -0.54 15.28 7.41
N SER A 11 -1.58 14.50 7.69
CA SER A 11 -1.54 13.03 7.58
C SER A 11 -1.22 12.57 6.16
N LEU A 12 -1.85 13.18 5.14
CA LEU A 12 -1.57 12.87 3.73
C LEU A 12 -0.12 13.17 3.35
N GLN A 13 0.39 14.32 3.79
CA GLN A 13 1.78 14.69 3.54
C GLN A 13 2.75 13.73 4.25
N HIS A 14 2.46 13.36 5.48
CA HIS A 14 3.27 12.43 6.27
C HIS A 14 3.39 11.07 5.58
N LEU A 15 2.28 10.47 5.15
CA LEU A 15 2.31 9.21 4.41
C LEU A 15 3.08 9.36 3.08
N THR A 16 2.91 10.48 2.37
CA THR A 16 3.67 10.75 1.13
C THR A 16 5.18 10.72 1.36
N ASP A 17 5.64 11.33 2.45
CA ASP A 17 7.07 11.41 2.78
C ASP A 17 7.63 10.05 3.21
N LEU A 18 6.85 9.28 3.98
CA LEU A 18 7.18 7.89 4.32
C LEU A 18 7.30 7.02 3.05
N LEU A 19 6.37 7.13 2.11
CA LEU A 19 6.40 6.38 0.85
C LEU A 19 7.62 6.74 0.00
N LYS A 20 7.98 8.03 -0.09
CA LYS A 20 9.21 8.46 -0.79
C LYS A 20 10.47 7.92 -0.12
N LYS A 21 10.53 7.91 1.21
CA LYS A 21 11.64 7.32 1.96
C LYS A 21 11.71 5.81 1.73
N GLY A 22 10.57 5.12 1.79
CA GLY A 22 10.45 3.69 1.48
C GLY A 22 10.88 3.35 0.06
N SER A 23 10.46 4.13 -0.94
CA SER A 23 10.85 3.95 -2.35
C SER A 23 12.38 3.94 -2.52
N ARG A 24 13.08 4.87 -1.85
CA ARG A 24 14.55 4.91 -1.88
C ARG A 24 15.20 3.67 -1.26
N ILE A 25 14.59 3.10 -0.22
CA ILE A 25 15.07 1.83 0.37
C ILE A 25 14.84 0.69 -0.61
N VAL A 26 13.65 0.59 -1.20
CA VAL A 26 13.35 -0.42 -2.23
C VAL A 26 14.35 -0.32 -3.39
N ALA A 27 14.66 0.88 -3.87
CA ALA A 27 15.65 1.10 -4.92
C ALA A 27 17.05 0.61 -4.53
N LYS A 28 17.44 0.78 -3.26
CA LYS A 28 18.75 0.37 -2.74
C LYS A 28 18.83 -1.15 -2.51
N THR A 29 17.75 -1.77 -2.03
CA THR A 29 17.74 -3.19 -1.64
C THR A 29 17.24 -4.10 -2.74
N ASN A 30 16.57 -3.55 -3.74
CA ASN A 30 15.80 -4.27 -4.75
C ASN A 30 14.70 -5.18 -4.15
N THR A 31 14.25 -4.86 -2.93
CA THR A 31 13.23 -5.61 -2.20
C THR A 31 12.00 -4.74 -1.99
N PRO A 32 10.86 -5.04 -2.64
CA PRO A 32 9.62 -4.30 -2.43
C PRO A 32 9.11 -4.38 -0.99
N ILE A 33 8.36 -3.38 -0.56
CA ILE A 33 7.72 -3.36 0.76
C ILE A 33 6.23 -3.66 0.58
N VAL A 34 5.76 -4.79 1.11
CA VAL A 34 4.33 -5.05 1.22
C VAL A 34 3.74 -4.10 2.25
N LEU A 35 2.83 -3.23 1.81
CA LEU A 35 2.15 -2.24 2.64
C LEU A 35 1.01 -2.90 3.42
N TYR A 36 0.20 -3.71 2.75
CA TYR A 36 -0.85 -4.51 3.37
C TYR A 36 -1.27 -5.70 2.49
N ARG A 37 -1.93 -6.67 3.11
CA ARG A 37 -2.64 -7.77 2.46
C ARG A 37 -4.05 -7.85 3.02
N GLN A 38 -5.04 -8.05 2.16
CA GLN A 38 -6.44 -8.22 2.58
C GLN A 38 -7.03 -9.44 1.87
N THR A 39 -7.45 -10.45 2.63
CA THR A 39 -8.25 -11.55 2.10
C THR A 39 -9.68 -11.06 1.86
N MET A 40 -10.21 -11.30 0.67
CA MET A 40 -11.56 -10.91 0.27
C MET A 40 -12.55 -12.07 0.43
N GLU A 41 -12.22 -13.23 -0.15
CA GLU A 41 -13.09 -14.41 -0.13
C GLU A 41 -12.26 -15.70 -0.01
N GLU A 42 -12.83 -16.68 0.68
CA GLU A 42 -12.33 -18.05 0.74
C GLU A 42 -13.48 -18.98 0.34
N GLU A 43 -13.40 -19.59 -0.85
CA GLU A 43 -14.41 -20.54 -1.34
C GLU A 43 -13.71 -21.77 -1.93
N ASP A 44 -14.09 -22.97 -1.46
CA ASP A 44 -13.57 -24.26 -1.92
C ASP A 44 -12.02 -24.36 -1.99
N GLY A 45 -11.34 -23.73 -1.02
CA GLY A 45 -9.88 -23.72 -0.93
C GLY A 45 -9.19 -22.77 -1.92
N SER A 46 -9.97 -21.98 -2.69
CA SER A 46 -9.52 -20.81 -3.42
C SER A 46 -9.59 -19.56 -2.52
N TYR A 47 -8.57 -18.72 -2.63
CA TYR A 47 -8.37 -17.49 -1.87
C TYR A 47 -8.26 -16.34 -2.86
N GLU A 48 -9.09 -15.32 -2.65
CA GLU A 48 -8.93 -14.04 -3.32
C GLU A 48 -8.33 -13.02 -2.33
N GLU A 49 -7.21 -12.40 -2.70
CA GLU A 49 -6.55 -11.40 -1.87
C GLU A 49 -6.12 -10.16 -2.64
N ILE A 50 -6.11 -9.03 -1.95
CA ILE A 50 -5.45 -7.80 -2.41
C ILE A 50 -4.07 -7.74 -1.76
N VAL A 51 -3.03 -7.62 -2.59
CA VAL A 51 -1.66 -7.34 -2.14
C VAL A 51 -1.25 -5.96 -2.63
N CYS A 52 -0.95 -5.06 -1.70
CA CYS A 52 -0.49 -3.71 -1.99
C CYS A 52 0.99 -3.58 -1.67
N THR A 53 1.79 -3.21 -2.67
CA THR A 53 3.25 -3.23 -2.59
C THR A 53 3.84 -1.90 -3.02
N LEU A 54 4.72 -1.33 -2.20
CA LEU A 54 5.61 -0.24 -2.58
C LEU A 54 6.82 -0.80 -3.33
N THR A 55 6.97 -0.33 -4.56
CA THR A 55 8.09 -0.61 -5.47
C THR A 55 8.96 0.64 -5.64
N ASN A 56 9.95 0.60 -6.54
CA ASN A 56 10.68 1.82 -6.89
C ASN A 56 9.75 2.80 -7.61
N ASP A 57 9.48 3.93 -6.96
CA ASP A 57 8.69 5.08 -7.43
C ASP A 57 7.18 4.86 -7.64
N TYR A 58 6.69 3.63 -7.45
CA TYR A 58 5.28 3.29 -7.64
C TYR A 58 4.74 2.38 -6.54
N ILE A 59 3.42 2.44 -6.35
CA ILE A 59 2.67 1.49 -5.55
C ILE A 59 1.83 0.64 -6.48
N VAL A 60 1.87 -0.67 -6.27
CA VAL A 60 1.16 -1.66 -7.08
C VAL A 60 0.18 -2.39 -6.18
N GLU A 61 -1.11 -2.27 -6.49
CA GLU A 61 -2.20 -2.99 -5.84
C GLU A 61 -2.68 -4.10 -6.78
N GLN A 62 -2.55 -5.35 -6.35
CA GLN A 62 -2.89 -6.53 -7.16
C GLN A 62 -4.00 -7.32 -6.49
N LEU A 63 -5.02 -7.68 -7.27
CA LEU A 63 -6.01 -8.69 -6.91
C LEU A 63 -5.49 -10.04 -7.40
N ILE A 64 -5.20 -10.94 -6.47
CA ILE A 64 -4.60 -12.25 -6.72
C ILE A 64 -5.62 -13.31 -6.32
N ILE A 65 -5.85 -14.27 -7.21
CA ILE A 65 -6.59 -15.48 -6.89
C ILE A 65 -5.59 -16.63 -6.82
N SER A 66 -5.64 -17.42 -5.76
CA SER A 66 -4.73 -18.55 -5.54
C SER A 66 -5.42 -19.65 -4.73
N GLY A 67 -4.99 -20.91 -4.89
CA GLY A 67 -5.53 -22.03 -4.12
C GLY A 67 -6.49 -22.94 -4.89
N GLY A 68 -6.93 -24.03 -4.24
CA GLY A 68 -7.71 -25.09 -4.85
C GLY A 68 -6.98 -25.76 -6.03
N MET A 69 -7.71 -26.00 -7.12
CA MET A 69 -7.16 -26.52 -8.39
C MET A 69 -6.73 -25.39 -9.35
N ILE A 70 -6.72 -24.13 -8.90
CA ILE A 70 -6.49 -22.95 -9.74
C ILE A 70 -5.02 -22.54 -9.66
N VAL A 71 -4.40 -22.32 -10.83
CA VAL A 71 -3.05 -21.75 -10.91
C VAL A 71 -3.11 -20.29 -10.44
N PRO A 72 -2.25 -19.85 -9.50
CA PRO A 72 -2.25 -18.48 -9.02
C PRO A 72 -2.18 -17.46 -10.16
N ALA A 73 -3.08 -16.48 -10.15
CA ALA A 73 -3.20 -15.50 -11.21
C ALA A 73 -3.50 -14.11 -10.67
N ILE A 74 -2.92 -13.09 -11.33
CA ILE A 74 -3.26 -11.69 -11.09
C ILE A 74 -4.51 -11.38 -11.92
N LYS A 75 -5.63 -11.17 -11.23
CA LYS A 75 -6.93 -10.82 -11.84
C LYS A 75 -6.99 -9.35 -12.24
N GLN A 76 -6.38 -8.49 -11.43
CA GLN A 76 -6.33 -7.06 -11.65
C GLN A 76 -5.03 -6.48 -11.07
N GLN A 77 -4.50 -5.44 -11.73
CA GLN A 77 -3.38 -4.66 -11.22
C GLN A 77 -3.67 -3.17 -11.41
N LEU A 78 -3.48 -2.40 -10.35
CA LEU A 78 -3.53 -0.95 -10.38
C LEU A 78 -2.18 -0.40 -9.94
N VAL A 79 -1.73 0.65 -10.61
CA VAL A 79 -0.42 1.29 -10.36
C VAL A 79 -0.66 2.75 -10.01
N PHE A 80 -0.08 3.19 -8.90
CA PHE A 80 -0.22 4.55 -8.38
C PHE A 80 1.13 5.23 -8.24
N ARG A 81 1.14 6.54 -8.46
CA ARG A 81 2.24 7.37 -8.03
C ARG A 81 2.19 7.57 -6.51
N LEU A 82 3.35 7.83 -5.91
CA LEU A 82 3.48 7.97 -4.45
C LEU A 82 2.68 9.15 -3.88
N ASP A 83 2.47 10.20 -4.66
CA ASP A 83 1.74 11.42 -4.28
C ASP A 83 0.21 11.29 -4.42
N GLU A 84 -0.26 10.41 -5.30
CA GLU A 84 -1.69 10.16 -5.52
C GLU A 84 -2.26 9.12 -4.55
N PHE A 85 -1.43 8.18 -4.10
CA PHE A 85 -1.87 7.04 -3.31
C PHE A 85 -2.43 7.39 -1.91
N PRO A 86 -1.85 8.33 -1.13
CA PRO A 86 -2.34 8.63 0.22
C PRO A 86 -3.80 9.08 0.26
N ASP A 87 -4.21 9.97 -0.66
CA ASP A 87 -5.59 10.45 -0.73
C ASP A 87 -6.54 9.32 -1.14
N ARG A 88 -6.13 8.49 -2.10
CA ARG A 88 -6.90 7.29 -2.49
C ARG A 88 -7.07 6.32 -1.31
N LEU A 89 -5.99 6.03 -0.59
CA LEU A 89 -6.01 5.08 0.53
C LEU A 89 -6.90 5.61 1.66
N LEU A 90 -6.78 6.89 2.01
CA LEU A 90 -7.59 7.51 3.05
C LEU A 90 -9.10 7.46 2.73
N ARG A 91 -9.47 7.67 1.45
CA ARG A 91 -10.85 7.53 0.99
C ARG A 91 -11.34 6.08 0.98
N LYS A 92 -10.44 5.12 0.71
CA LYS A 92 -10.73 3.67 0.70
C LYS A 92 -10.97 3.15 2.12
N SER A 93 -10.07 3.45 3.05
CA SER A 93 -10.18 3.03 4.45
C SER A 93 -9.24 3.84 5.34
N LYS A 94 -9.81 4.44 6.40
CA LYS A 94 -9.02 5.14 7.43
C LYS A 94 -8.12 4.18 8.21
N ASP A 95 -8.59 2.96 8.48
CA ASP A 95 -7.83 1.98 9.25
C ASP A 95 -6.61 1.50 8.45
N LEU A 96 -6.78 1.14 7.17
CA LEU A 96 -5.65 0.77 6.31
C LEU A 96 -4.64 1.91 6.15
N PHE A 97 -5.12 3.15 6.11
CA PHE A 97 -4.25 4.32 6.07
C PHE A 97 -3.34 4.37 7.30
N LEU A 98 -3.92 4.25 8.50
CA LEU A 98 -3.19 4.28 9.76
C LEU A 98 -2.22 3.10 9.87
N GLU A 99 -2.67 1.88 9.55
CA GLU A 99 -1.83 0.68 9.54
C GLU A 99 -0.62 0.83 8.60
N THR A 100 -0.84 1.42 7.42
CA THR A 100 0.24 1.68 6.45
C THR A 100 1.26 2.68 6.98
N VAL A 101 0.79 3.74 7.66
CA VAL A 101 1.67 4.72 8.32
C VAL A 101 2.51 4.03 9.38
N GLU A 102 1.89 3.31 10.32
CA GLU A 102 2.58 2.62 11.41
C GLU A 102 3.61 1.60 10.88
N LEU A 103 3.25 0.83 9.85
CA LEU A 103 4.14 -0.12 9.20
C LEU A 103 5.38 0.57 8.61
N LEU A 104 5.18 1.68 7.91
CA LEU A 104 6.28 2.42 7.29
C LEU A 104 7.14 3.11 8.34
N GLU A 105 6.56 3.72 9.38
CA GLU A 105 7.33 4.29 10.49
C GLU A 105 8.25 3.23 11.10
N LYS A 106 7.70 2.07 11.49
CA LYS A 106 8.47 0.96 12.07
C LYS A 106 9.56 0.40 11.15
N LYS A 107 9.32 0.37 9.83
CA LYS A 107 10.31 -0.14 8.85
C LYS A 107 11.39 0.89 8.50
N LEU A 108 11.13 2.17 8.74
CA LEU A 108 11.98 3.28 8.32
C LEU A 108 12.69 3.98 9.49
N GLU A 109 12.40 3.60 10.74
CA GLU A 109 13.26 3.85 11.91
C GLU A 109 14.68 3.33 11.68
#